data_AF-A0A947CT22-F1
#
_entry.id   AF-A0A947CT22-F1
#
_cell.length_a   1.000
_cell.length_b   1.000
_cell.length_c   1.000
_cell.angle_alpha   90.00
_cell.angle_beta   90.00
_cell.angle_gamma   90.00
#
_symmetry.space_group_name_H-M   'P 1'
#
loop_
_entity.id
_entity.type
_entity.pdbx_description
1 polymer ?
#
loop_
_entity_poly.entity_id
_entity_poly.type
_entity_poly.pdbx_seq_one_letter_code
_entity_poly.pdbx_strand_id
1 'polypeptide(L)'
;MTLWAILSDVHGNREALDACLRDAEGQGADKIAILGDVVDYGPDPVYCIERSTEVADVLLVGNHEQATVETDEYAEPSAVMDWSLGVLSESAVWRELQEQIREQGAVELASRVVGDMHFVHASAGRPTIQYVWPGHEIQYVQFNHHIDDRLSKFLGEFQATLGFNGHTHVPAVMTGYEHREIFDAYKGVRRHHVHT
;
A
#
# COMPACT_ATOMS: atom_id res chain seq x y z
N MET A 1 2.77 24.15 4.24
CA MET A 1 2.88 22.82 3.60
C MET A 1 1.90 21.91 4.31
N THR A 2 1.39 20.87 3.64
CA THR A 2 0.50 19.88 4.25
C THR A 2 1.36 18.70 4.72
N LEU A 3 1.37 18.42 6.01
CA LEU A 3 2.05 17.26 6.58
C LEU A 3 1.12 16.05 6.58
N TRP A 4 1.63 14.89 6.16
CA TRP A 4 0.89 13.63 6.14
C TRP A 4 1.51 12.64 7.12
N ALA A 5 0.66 11.96 7.89
CA ALA A 5 1.02 10.71 8.56
C ALA A 5 0.62 9.52 7.67
N ILE A 6 1.54 8.57 7.48
CA ILE A 6 1.34 7.37 6.68
C ILE A 6 1.43 6.15 7.61
N LEU A 7 0.39 5.30 7.59
CA LEU A 7 0.29 4.07 8.37
C LEU A 7 -0.10 2.91 7.43
N SER A 8 0.18 1.67 7.84
CA SER A 8 -0.26 0.45 7.15
C SER A 8 -0.27 -0.71 8.16
N ASP A 9 -0.85 -1.84 7.76
CA ASP A 9 -0.63 -3.15 8.40
C ASP A 9 -1.03 -3.13 9.90
N VAL A 10 -2.15 -2.44 10.20
CA VAL A 10 -2.67 -2.17 11.55
C VAL A 10 -3.22 -3.42 12.22
N HIS A 11 -3.76 -4.37 11.44
CA HIS A 11 -4.14 -5.71 11.85
C HIS A 11 -4.84 -5.81 13.22
N GLY A 12 -5.99 -5.14 13.36
CA GLY A 12 -6.84 -5.23 14.55
C GLY A 12 -6.19 -4.79 15.87
N ASN A 13 -5.05 -4.10 15.83
CA ASN A 13 -4.28 -3.68 17.01
C ASN A 13 -4.67 -2.25 17.44
N ARG A 14 -5.68 -2.14 18.31
CA ARG A 14 -6.17 -0.85 18.86
C ARG A 14 -5.03 -0.04 19.46
N GLU A 15 -4.23 -0.65 20.34
CA GLU A 15 -3.21 0.05 21.11
C GLU A 15 -2.13 0.66 20.21
N ALA A 16 -1.74 -0.04 19.14
CA ALA A 16 -0.82 0.48 18.12
C ALA A 16 -1.46 1.60 17.29
N LEU A 17 -2.70 1.42 16.81
CA LEU A 17 -3.43 2.44 16.05
C LEU A 17 -3.55 3.74 16.86
N ASP A 18 -4.04 3.66 18.10
CA ASP A 18 -4.18 4.82 18.98
C ASP A 18 -2.82 5.45 19.30
N ALA A 19 -1.75 4.66 19.46
CA ALA A 19 -0.40 5.21 19.67
C ALA A 19 0.08 6.01 18.45
N CYS A 20 -0.02 5.45 17.24
CA CYS A 20 0.42 6.09 16.01
C CYS A 20 -0.43 7.31 15.64
N LEU A 21 -1.75 7.27 15.87
CA LEU A 21 -2.63 8.43 15.64
C LEU A 21 -2.32 9.59 16.60
N ARG A 22 -2.00 9.30 17.87
CA ARG A 22 -1.58 10.34 18.85
C ARG A 22 -0.19 10.90 18.56
N ASP A 23 0.74 10.10 18.04
CA ASP A 23 2.02 10.63 17.56
C ASP A 23 1.80 11.53 16.35
N ALA A 24 1.02 11.09 15.35
CA ALA A 24 0.67 11.89 14.17
C ALA A 24 0.05 13.26 14.53
N GLU A 25 -0.90 13.29 15.48
CA GLU A 25 -1.46 14.54 16.04
C GLU A 25 -0.36 15.37 16.73
N GLY A 26 0.50 14.74 17.53
CA GLY A 26 1.61 15.38 18.23
C GLY A 26 2.72 15.96 17.33
N GLN A 27 2.97 15.34 16.16
CA GLN A 27 3.85 15.89 15.11
C GLN A 27 3.16 17.01 14.30
N GLY A 28 1.85 17.20 14.44
CA GLY A 28 1.07 18.19 13.71
C GLY A 28 0.72 17.78 12.28
N ALA A 29 0.41 16.50 12.04
CA ALA A 29 -0.06 16.04 10.73
C ALA A 29 -1.41 16.70 10.36
N ASP A 30 -1.49 17.29 9.17
CA ASP A 30 -2.73 17.86 8.60
C ASP A 30 -3.65 16.77 8.02
N LYS A 31 -3.08 15.60 7.67
CA LYS A 31 -3.74 14.52 6.92
C LYS A 31 -3.22 13.14 7.29
N ILE A 32 -4.06 12.12 7.11
CA ILE A 32 -3.76 10.72 7.44
C ILE A 32 -4.01 9.82 6.22
N ALA A 33 -3.06 8.96 5.90
CA ALA A 33 -3.21 7.84 4.97
C ALA A 33 -2.98 6.50 5.71
N ILE A 34 -3.89 5.55 5.51
CA ILE A 34 -3.83 4.17 6.04
C ILE A 34 -3.88 3.23 4.83
N LEU A 35 -2.79 2.52 4.58
CA LEU A 35 -2.55 1.79 3.33
C LEU A 35 -3.12 0.37 3.31
N GLY A 36 -4.19 0.08 4.05
CA GLY A 36 -4.84 -1.24 4.12
C GLY A 36 -4.24 -2.17 5.19
N ASP A 37 -4.75 -3.40 5.21
CA ASP A 37 -4.50 -4.43 6.23
C ASP A 37 -4.78 -3.90 7.64
N VAL A 38 -6.00 -3.38 7.79
CA VAL A 38 -6.54 -2.82 9.03
C VAL A 38 -7.18 -3.90 9.90
N VAL A 39 -7.69 -4.96 9.28
CA VAL A 39 -8.32 -6.10 9.97
C VAL A 39 -7.42 -7.34 10.04
N ASP A 40 -7.96 -8.40 10.66
CA ASP A 40 -7.32 -9.70 10.93
C ASP A 40 -6.12 -9.64 11.90
N TYR A 41 -5.68 -10.81 12.36
CA TYR A 41 -4.67 -11.08 13.40
C TYR A 41 -4.92 -10.49 14.81
N GLY A 42 -5.24 -9.19 14.94
CA GLY A 42 -5.41 -8.51 16.22
C GLY A 42 -6.79 -8.67 16.86
N PRO A 43 -6.92 -8.35 18.16
CA PRO A 43 -8.13 -8.62 18.95
C PRO A 43 -9.30 -7.65 18.70
N ASP A 44 -9.07 -6.51 18.03
CA ASP A 44 -10.05 -5.43 17.91
C ASP A 44 -10.26 -4.93 16.46
N PRO A 45 -10.52 -5.83 15.48
CA PRO A 45 -10.59 -5.46 14.06
C PRO A 45 -11.76 -4.50 13.76
N VAL A 46 -12.91 -4.65 14.42
CA VAL A 46 -14.05 -3.73 14.32
C VAL A 46 -13.67 -2.30 14.72
N TYR A 47 -12.97 -2.14 15.85
CA TYR A 47 -12.52 -0.83 16.30
C TYR A 47 -11.51 -0.24 15.31
N CYS A 48 -10.57 -1.05 14.84
CA CYS A 48 -9.53 -0.56 13.93
C CYS A 48 -10.10 -0.10 12.59
N ILE A 49 -11.06 -0.82 12.00
CA ILE A 49 -11.69 -0.38 10.75
C ILE A 49 -12.59 0.83 10.94
N GLU A 50 -13.46 0.84 11.97
CA GLU A 50 -14.36 1.97 12.24
C GLU A 50 -13.57 3.26 12.54
N ARG A 51 -12.50 3.16 13.35
CA ARG A 51 -11.62 4.30 13.66
C ARG A 51 -10.80 4.74 12.44
N SER A 52 -10.35 3.81 11.59
CA SER A 52 -9.60 4.15 10.36
C SER A 52 -10.48 4.88 9.35
N THR A 53 -11.72 4.46 9.16
CA THR A 53 -12.72 5.14 8.32
C THR A 53 -13.09 6.53 8.85
N GLU A 54 -13.05 6.74 10.17
CA GLU A 54 -13.31 8.06 10.77
C GLU A 54 -12.18 9.08 10.52
N VAL A 55 -10.91 8.66 10.52
CA VAL A 55 -9.75 9.58 10.58
C VAL A 55 -8.97 9.74 9.27
N ALA A 56 -9.06 8.81 8.32
CA ALA A 56 -8.17 8.78 7.16
C ALA A 56 -8.72 9.57 5.95
N ASP A 57 -7.91 10.49 5.41
CA ASP A 57 -8.14 11.10 4.09
C ASP A 57 -8.05 10.06 2.96
N VAL A 58 -7.16 9.09 3.16
CA VAL A 58 -6.88 7.96 2.27
C VAL A 58 -6.88 6.69 3.12
N LEU A 59 -7.98 5.93 3.05
CA LEU A 59 -8.02 4.54 3.47
C LEU A 59 -7.96 3.66 2.22
N LEU A 60 -7.10 2.65 2.22
CA LEU A 60 -6.98 1.65 1.15
C LEU A 60 -7.41 0.26 1.65
N VAL A 61 -7.65 -0.65 0.71
CA VAL A 61 -7.88 -2.08 0.94
C VAL A 61 -6.56 -2.85 0.82
N GLY A 62 -6.23 -3.67 1.81
CA GLY A 62 -5.12 -4.63 1.76
C GLY A 62 -5.57 -6.05 1.38
N ASN A 63 -4.65 -7.02 1.38
CA ASN A 63 -5.04 -8.40 1.05
C ASN A 63 -5.86 -9.08 2.16
N HIS A 64 -5.79 -8.64 3.42
CA HIS A 64 -6.64 -9.18 4.48
C HIS A 64 -8.08 -8.69 4.31
N GLU A 65 -8.30 -7.42 3.94
CA GLU A 65 -9.64 -6.98 3.53
C GLU A 65 -10.11 -7.73 2.26
N GLN A 66 -9.26 -7.91 1.25
CA GLN A 66 -9.62 -8.67 0.03
C GLN A 66 -10.07 -10.10 0.36
N ALA A 67 -9.28 -10.85 1.13
CA ALA A 67 -9.51 -12.27 1.41
C ALA A 67 -10.81 -12.55 2.20
N THR A 68 -11.34 -11.55 2.91
CA THR A 68 -12.65 -11.67 3.60
C THR A 68 -13.86 -11.62 2.65
N VAL A 69 -13.67 -11.14 1.42
CA VAL A 69 -14.74 -10.85 0.43
C VAL A 69 -14.61 -11.75 -0.80
N GLU A 70 -13.38 -11.85 -1.30
CA GLU A 70 -12.94 -12.65 -2.44
C GLU A 70 -12.27 -13.93 -1.89
N THR A 71 -13.02 -15.02 -1.82
CA THR A 71 -12.50 -16.31 -1.34
C THR A 71 -11.78 -17.05 -2.46
N ASP A 72 -10.48 -17.24 -2.30
CA ASP A 72 -9.69 -18.16 -3.14
C ASP A 72 -10.02 -19.61 -2.72
N GLU A 73 -10.41 -20.45 -3.69
CA GLU A 73 -10.72 -21.87 -3.45
C GLU A 73 -9.48 -22.70 -3.06
N TYR A 74 -8.27 -22.14 -3.22
CA TYR A 74 -6.99 -22.73 -2.81
C TYR A 74 -6.40 -22.11 -1.53
N ALA A 75 -7.11 -21.20 -0.85
CA ALA A 75 -6.64 -20.64 0.42
C ALA A 75 -6.68 -21.69 1.55
N GLU A 76 -5.57 -21.79 2.30
CA GLU A 76 -5.52 -22.63 3.51
C GLU A 76 -6.43 -22.05 4.62
N PRO A 77 -7.28 -22.85 5.28
CA PRO A 77 -8.21 -22.35 6.31
C PRO A 77 -7.50 -21.67 7.49
N SER A 78 -7.82 -20.39 7.72
CA SER A 78 -7.27 -19.60 8.82
C SER A 78 -8.33 -19.40 9.91
N ALA A 79 -8.18 -20.11 11.03
CA ALA A 79 -9.05 -19.96 12.20
C ALA A 79 -8.99 -18.54 12.83
N VAL A 80 -7.97 -17.75 12.49
CA VAL A 80 -7.87 -16.34 12.89
C VAL A 80 -8.75 -15.48 11.98
N MET A 81 -8.71 -15.71 10.66
CA MET A 81 -9.60 -15.05 9.69
C MET A 81 -11.07 -15.41 9.94
N ASP A 82 -11.38 -16.69 10.19
CA ASP A 82 -12.73 -17.17 10.56
C ASP A 82 -13.28 -16.44 11.79
N TRP A 83 -12.44 -16.26 12.81
CA TRP A 83 -12.79 -15.51 14.01
C TRP A 83 -12.95 -14.02 13.73
N SER A 84 -12.02 -13.40 13.00
CA SER A 84 -12.06 -11.99 12.61
C SER A 84 -13.34 -11.66 11.83
N LEU A 85 -13.70 -12.50 10.84
CA LEU A 85 -14.97 -12.43 10.10
C LEU A 85 -16.18 -12.49 11.03
N GLY A 86 -16.18 -13.40 12.01
CA GLY A 86 -17.26 -13.57 12.98
C GLY A 86 -17.40 -12.43 14.00
N VAL A 87 -16.38 -11.57 14.16
CA VAL A 87 -16.45 -10.34 14.95
C VAL A 87 -16.85 -9.15 14.07
N LEU A 88 -16.33 -9.10 12.84
CA LEU A 88 -16.59 -8.03 11.87
C LEU A 88 -18.02 -8.02 11.32
N SER A 89 -18.73 -9.16 11.30
CA SER A 89 -20.09 -9.29 10.75
C SER A 89 -21.12 -8.31 11.33
N GLU A 90 -20.90 -7.85 12.57
CA GLU A 90 -21.80 -6.93 13.27
C GLU A 90 -21.54 -5.45 12.97
N SER A 91 -20.37 -5.09 12.43
CA SER A 91 -20.06 -3.70 12.08
C SER A 91 -20.82 -3.24 10.84
N ALA A 92 -21.32 -2.00 10.87
CA ALA A 92 -21.95 -1.38 9.70
C ALA A 92 -20.90 -0.94 8.66
N VAL A 93 -19.82 -0.29 9.12
CA VAL A 93 -18.70 0.17 8.29
C VAL A 93 -18.05 -1.00 7.56
N TRP A 94 -17.87 -2.13 8.26
CA TRP A 94 -17.35 -3.34 7.63
C TRP A 94 -18.20 -3.83 6.46
N ARG A 95 -19.53 -3.96 6.65
CA ARG A 95 -20.44 -4.43 5.61
C ARG A 95 -20.53 -3.48 4.42
N GLU A 96 -20.39 -2.17 4.65
CA GLU A 96 -20.27 -1.19 3.57
C GLU A 96 -18.97 -1.38 2.77
N LEU A 97 -17.83 -1.55 3.45
CA LEU A 97 -16.55 -1.84 2.79
C LEU A 97 -16.57 -3.17 2.01
N GLN A 98 -17.21 -4.21 2.55
CA GLN A 98 -17.36 -5.48 1.83
C GLN A 98 -18.16 -5.31 0.53
N GLU A 99 -19.21 -4.49 0.51
CA GLU A 99 -19.96 -4.23 -0.72
C GLU A 99 -19.15 -3.36 -1.69
N GLN A 100 -18.41 -2.35 -1.21
CA GLN A 100 -17.49 -1.58 -2.05
C GLN A 100 -16.45 -2.48 -2.74
N ILE A 101 -15.88 -3.47 -2.03
CA ILE A 101 -14.95 -4.45 -2.60
C ILE A 101 -15.67 -5.33 -3.65
N ARG A 102 -16.93 -5.73 -3.44
CA ARG A 102 -17.72 -6.50 -4.43
C ARG A 102 -18.07 -5.70 -5.69
N GLU A 103 -18.35 -4.40 -5.55
CA GLU A 103 -18.72 -3.53 -6.67
C GLU A 103 -17.52 -3.03 -7.48
N GLN A 104 -16.41 -2.69 -6.82
CA GLN A 104 -15.26 -2.00 -7.42
C GLN A 104 -14.03 -2.90 -7.59
N GLY A 105 -13.95 -4.00 -6.84
CA GLY A 105 -12.80 -4.91 -6.77
C GLY A 105 -11.70 -4.38 -5.83
N ALA A 106 -11.09 -5.28 -5.05
CA ALA A 106 -10.06 -4.91 -4.08
C ALA A 106 -8.86 -4.17 -4.70
N VAL A 107 -8.52 -4.48 -5.97
CA VAL A 107 -7.38 -3.90 -6.69
C VAL A 107 -7.50 -2.39 -6.92
N GLU A 108 -8.72 -1.88 -7.16
CA GLU A 108 -8.95 -0.43 -7.32
C GLU A 108 -8.91 0.27 -5.96
N LEU A 109 -9.55 -0.31 -4.95
CA LEU A 109 -9.57 0.22 -3.58
C LEU A 109 -8.19 0.15 -2.88
N ALA A 110 -7.26 -0.65 -3.39
CA ALA A 110 -5.89 -0.77 -2.91
C ALA A 110 -4.92 0.28 -3.46
N SER A 111 -5.38 1.24 -4.28
CA SER A 111 -4.52 2.22 -4.98
C SER A 111 -5.19 3.59 -5.13
N ARG A 112 -4.50 4.68 -4.76
CA ARG A 112 -5.04 6.05 -4.87
C ARG A 112 -3.96 7.11 -5.11
N VAL A 113 -4.19 7.97 -6.10
CA VAL A 113 -3.33 9.14 -6.38
C VAL A 113 -3.97 10.41 -5.79
N VAL A 114 -3.16 11.22 -5.11
CA VAL A 114 -3.57 12.53 -4.56
C VAL A 114 -2.49 13.57 -4.85
N GLY A 115 -2.68 14.35 -5.92
CA GLY A 115 -1.66 15.30 -6.39
C GLY A 115 -0.44 14.58 -6.95
N ASP A 116 0.73 14.82 -6.38
CA ASP A 116 2.01 14.18 -6.76
C ASP A 116 2.42 13.06 -5.77
N MET A 117 1.42 12.40 -5.19
CA MET A 117 1.59 11.25 -4.30
C MET A 117 0.72 10.08 -4.78
N HIS A 118 1.29 8.89 -4.85
CA HIS A 118 0.59 7.64 -5.16
C HIS A 118 0.70 6.68 -3.97
N PHE A 119 -0.42 6.48 -3.31
CA PHE A 119 -0.59 5.54 -2.22
C PHE A 119 -1.07 4.20 -2.79
N VAL A 120 -0.45 3.10 -2.38
CA VAL A 120 -0.86 1.74 -2.76
C VAL A 120 -0.59 0.80 -1.59
N HIS A 121 -1.40 -0.25 -1.38
CA HIS A 121 -1.13 -1.19 -0.27
C HIS A 121 0.21 -1.93 -0.46
N ALA A 122 0.34 -2.72 -1.53
CA ALA A 122 1.51 -3.56 -1.77
C ALA A 122 2.47 -2.98 -2.83
N SER A 123 2.02 -2.84 -4.08
CA SER A 123 2.83 -2.28 -5.18
C SER A 123 1.96 -1.76 -6.33
N ALA A 124 2.41 -0.72 -7.04
CA ALA A 124 1.60 -0.11 -8.10
C ALA A 124 1.20 -1.08 -9.25
N GLY A 125 2.07 -2.02 -9.62
CA GLY A 125 1.74 -3.05 -10.64
C GLY A 125 0.92 -4.23 -10.12
N ARG A 126 0.85 -4.45 -8.79
CA ARG A 126 0.03 -5.48 -8.13
C ARG A 126 -0.45 -4.94 -6.76
N PRO A 127 -1.53 -4.14 -6.74
CA PRO A 127 -1.92 -3.33 -5.58
C PRO A 127 -2.12 -4.07 -4.25
N THR A 128 -2.65 -5.29 -4.25
CA THR A 128 -2.93 -6.02 -2.99
C THR A 128 -1.88 -7.05 -2.57
N ILE A 129 -1.16 -7.72 -3.48
CA ILE A 129 -0.47 -9.00 -3.14
C ILE A 129 1.07 -9.00 -3.16
N GLN A 130 1.73 -7.98 -3.72
CA GLN A 130 3.16 -8.07 -4.04
C GLN A 130 4.04 -7.43 -2.96
N TYR A 131 4.67 -8.28 -2.14
CA TYR A 131 5.77 -7.87 -1.27
C TYR A 131 6.90 -7.19 -2.05
N VAL A 132 7.50 -6.16 -1.45
CA VAL A 132 8.60 -5.37 -2.02
C VAL A 132 9.83 -5.46 -1.11
N TRP A 133 10.30 -6.68 -0.87
CA TRP A 133 11.39 -6.96 0.08
C TRP A 133 12.77 -7.11 -0.61
N PRO A 134 13.92 -6.84 0.07
CA PRO A 134 15.26 -7.14 -0.44
C PRO A 134 15.69 -8.62 -0.31
N GLY A 135 16.07 -9.28 -1.41
CA GLY A 135 16.74 -10.60 -1.40
C GLY A 135 15.84 -11.83 -1.29
N HIS A 136 14.80 -11.90 -2.14
CA HIS A 136 13.53 -12.75 -2.00
C HIS A 136 13.68 -13.51 -3.41
N GLU A 137 13.38 -14.81 -3.46
CA GLU A 137 13.34 -15.64 -4.67
C GLU A 137 12.18 -15.34 -5.64
N ILE A 138 10.98 -14.98 -5.15
CA ILE A 138 9.74 -14.87 -5.98
C ILE A 138 9.19 -13.44 -6.12
N GLN A 139 8.75 -12.80 -5.03
CA GLN A 139 8.22 -11.42 -5.03
C GLN A 139 9.17 -10.46 -4.29
N TYR A 140 10.27 -10.06 -4.93
CA TYR A 140 11.28 -9.21 -4.30
C TYR A 140 11.87 -8.22 -5.32
N VAL A 141 12.29 -7.05 -4.83
CA VAL A 141 13.11 -6.09 -5.57
C VAL A 141 14.56 -6.25 -5.10
N GLN A 142 15.49 -6.51 -6.00
CA GLN A 142 16.92 -6.57 -5.63
C GLN A 142 17.50 -5.16 -5.56
N PHE A 143 17.57 -4.62 -4.34
CA PHE A 143 18.34 -3.42 -4.00
C PHE A 143 19.85 -3.67 -4.14
N ASN A 144 20.31 -3.82 -5.38
CA ASN A 144 21.71 -3.94 -5.75
C ASN A 144 22.29 -2.56 -6.13
N HIS A 145 23.59 -2.48 -6.41
CA HIS A 145 24.27 -1.19 -6.69
C HIS A 145 23.96 -0.59 -8.07
N HIS A 146 23.12 -1.26 -8.85
CA HIS A 146 22.65 -0.85 -10.16
C HIS A 146 21.12 -0.84 -10.17
N ILE A 147 20.54 0.03 -10.99
CA ILE A 147 19.14 -0.09 -11.36
C ILE A 147 19.05 -1.20 -12.41
N ASP A 148 18.30 -2.27 -12.10
CA ASP A 148 17.96 -3.33 -13.05
C ASP A 148 16.56 -3.12 -13.66
N ASP A 149 16.21 -3.94 -14.65
CA ASP A 149 14.93 -3.83 -15.37
C ASP A 149 13.71 -4.09 -14.45
N ARG A 150 13.87 -4.86 -13.36
CA ARG A 150 12.79 -5.12 -12.40
C ARG A 150 12.56 -3.91 -11.51
N LEU A 151 13.62 -3.30 -10.99
CA LEU A 151 13.54 -2.05 -10.23
C LEU A 151 13.01 -0.90 -11.11
N SER A 152 13.49 -0.80 -12.35
CA SER A 152 12.98 0.18 -13.34
C SER A 152 11.49 0.01 -13.59
N LYS A 153 11.03 -1.25 -13.79
CA LYS A 153 9.62 -1.57 -14.02
C LYS A 153 8.76 -1.25 -12.79
N PHE A 154 9.19 -1.68 -11.60
CA PHE A 154 8.50 -1.41 -10.34
C PHE A 154 8.35 0.09 -10.07
N LEU A 155 9.41 0.88 -10.26
CA LEU A 155 9.35 2.34 -10.13
C LEU A 155 8.45 2.98 -11.19
N GLY A 156 8.52 2.49 -12.44
CA GLY A 156 7.71 2.97 -13.56
C GLY A 156 6.23 2.56 -13.53
N GLU A 157 5.80 1.76 -12.55
CA GLU A 157 4.38 1.45 -12.31
C GLU A 157 3.69 2.51 -11.45
N PHE A 158 4.44 3.30 -10.67
CA PHE A 158 3.87 4.40 -9.87
C PHE A 158 3.44 5.58 -10.75
N GLN A 159 2.31 6.18 -10.40
CA GLN A 159 1.66 7.24 -11.19
C GLN A 159 2.05 8.67 -10.76
N ALA A 160 2.95 8.81 -9.78
CA ALA A 160 3.37 10.08 -9.21
C ALA A 160 4.82 10.04 -8.70
N THR A 161 5.41 11.19 -8.39
CA THR A 161 6.83 11.31 -7.97
C THR A 161 7.08 10.72 -6.58
N LEU A 162 6.08 10.76 -5.68
CA LEU A 162 6.16 10.15 -4.35
C LEU A 162 5.27 8.90 -4.28
N GLY A 163 5.91 7.73 -4.23
CA GLY A 163 5.23 6.45 -3.99
C GLY A 163 5.25 6.04 -2.51
N PHE A 164 4.14 5.54 -1.99
CA PHE A 164 4.01 5.03 -0.62
C PHE A 164 3.34 3.65 -0.62
N ASN A 165 3.94 2.68 0.06
CA ASN A 165 3.40 1.33 0.21
C ASN A 165 3.72 0.69 1.57
N GLY A 166 2.88 -0.27 1.99
CA GLY A 166 2.98 -1.09 3.20
C GLY A 166 3.25 -2.55 2.85
N HIS A 167 2.43 -3.48 3.37
CA HIS A 167 2.42 -4.94 3.12
C HIS A 167 3.68 -5.70 3.57
N THR A 168 4.82 -5.04 3.63
CA THR A 168 6.11 -5.60 4.07
C THR A 168 6.32 -5.56 5.58
N HIS A 169 5.43 -4.89 6.32
CA HIS A 169 5.44 -4.71 7.79
C HIS A 169 6.74 -4.09 8.33
N VAL A 170 7.59 -3.51 7.48
CA VAL A 170 8.89 -2.93 7.85
C VAL A 170 9.14 -1.63 7.10
N PRO A 171 9.45 -0.52 7.81
CA PRO A 171 9.67 0.77 7.18
C PRO A 171 10.96 0.78 6.35
N ALA A 172 10.83 1.13 5.07
CA ALA A 172 11.93 1.36 4.15
C ALA A 172 11.73 2.67 3.39
N VAL A 173 12.83 3.31 2.98
CA VAL A 173 12.79 4.51 2.12
C VAL A 173 13.79 4.31 0.99
N MET A 174 13.31 4.46 -0.25
CA MET A 174 14.12 4.48 -1.45
C MET A 174 14.01 5.87 -2.10
N THR A 175 15.10 6.63 -2.09
CA THR A 175 15.18 7.93 -2.78
C THR A 175 15.80 7.76 -4.17
N GLY A 176 15.51 8.71 -5.07
CA GLY A 176 16.25 8.82 -6.33
C GLY A 176 17.75 9.04 -6.08
N TYR A 177 18.60 8.44 -6.91
CA TYR A 177 20.05 8.66 -6.88
C TYR A 177 20.40 9.97 -7.60
N GLU A 178 20.66 11.04 -6.86
CA GLU A 178 21.26 12.24 -7.46
C GLU A 178 22.67 11.94 -8.02
N HIS A 179 23.00 12.61 -9.13
CA HIS A 179 24.33 12.66 -9.76
C HIS A 179 24.89 11.40 -10.47
N ARG A 180 24.05 10.63 -11.18
CA ARG A 180 24.49 9.90 -12.40
C ARG A 180 23.48 10.00 -13.54
N GLU A 181 23.96 10.26 -14.76
CA GLU A 181 23.15 10.14 -15.98
C GLU A 181 22.85 8.65 -16.25
N ILE A 182 21.58 8.26 -16.10
CA ILE A 182 21.11 6.90 -16.39
C ILE A 182 20.77 6.82 -17.89
N PHE A 183 21.83 6.78 -18.69
CA PHE A 183 21.90 6.63 -20.16
C PHE A 183 21.65 7.86 -21.05
N ASP A 184 22.66 8.17 -21.87
CA ASP A 184 22.50 8.74 -23.22
C ASP A 184 21.81 7.70 -24.13
N ALA A 185 20.47 7.73 -24.13
CA ALA A 185 19.60 6.73 -24.74
C ALA A 185 19.66 6.66 -26.29
N TYR A 186 20.52 7.46 -26.95
CA TYR A 186 20.56 7.58 -28.41
C TYR A 186 21.85 7.08 -29.07
N LYS A 187 22.67 6.28 -28.37
CA LYS A 187 23.80 5.53 -28.95
C LYS A 187 23.35 4.32 -29.79
N GLY A 188 22.61 4.57 -30.87
CA GLY A 188 22.22 3.56 -31.85
C GLY A 188 21.46 4.11 -33.07
N VAL A 189 20.60 5.11 -32.88
CA VAL A 189 19.84 5.73 -33.97
C VAL A 189 20.72 6.76 -34.69
N ARG A 190 20.88 6.63 -36.01
CA ARG A 190 21.69 7.56 -36.81
C ARG A 190 21.03 8.95 -36.84
N ARG A 191 21.76 9.98 -36.40
CA ARG A 191 21.34 11.37 -36.57
C ARG A 191 21.26 11.74 -38.05
N HIS A 192 20.08 12.10 -38.54
CA HIS A 192 19.96 13.07 -39.62
C HIS A 192 19.89 14.45 -38.98
N HIS A 193 20.96 15.24 -39.13
CA HIS A 193 20.95 16.64 -38.74
C HIS A 193 20.03 17.43 -39.67
N VAL A 194 19.12 18.21 -39.09
CA VAL A 194 18.49 19.36 -39.76
C VAL A 194 18.80 20.58 -38.89
N HIS A 195 19.52 21.54 -39.44
CA HIS A 195 19.81 22.82 -38.81
C HIS A 195 18.97 23.91 -39.46
N THR A 196 17.93 24.36 -38.76
CA THR A 196 17.48 25.77 -38.61
C THR A 196 16.47 25.81 -37.48
#